data_AF-A0A931X231-F1
#
_entry.id   AF-A0A931X231-F1
#
_cell.length_a   1.000
_cell.length_b   1.000
_cell.length_c   1.000
_cell.angle_alpha   90.00
_cell.angle_beta   90.00
_cell.angle_gamma   90.00
#
_symmetry.space_group_name_H-M   'P 1'
#
loop_
_entity.id
_entity.type
_entity.pdbx_description
1 polymer ?
#
loop_
_entity_poly.entity_id
_entity_poly.type
_entity_poly.pdbx_seq_one_letter_code
_entity_poly.pdbx_strand_id
1 'polypeptide(L)'
;MKNDTGFLGTILAFPMNVWKSIFRNPIPSSDLGRSQTTFSNVFLHIHPVKTHSNSLRPAYTLGLGVMALSLFLILTVSGILLMFYYVPATTQAYDRMLDLNGTVAFGTLIRNMHRWSAHGMVAIALLHLCRVFYTGSYKAPREFNWVVGVILLLLTLGASFTGYLLPWDQLAFWAVTVGTAIAGYAPVFGEQIRFLLLGDRVVGQEALIRFYVLHVAVIPAMITLFVAVHFWRIRKDGGLSRPADADLPESQPRYPDAIAGKLEGLAPRVKTEKAKTFGVMGVVKGPFNKVGNTPDNTVFSWPNLFIAELFVFAVTLLVILVISMTFNAPLEAPANPTSPPNPSKAPWYFLGLQEMVSYSAFWGGVGVPTIMVIALILLPYFDRGQNGVGVWFSRHRLLAVIIFTTLLVINLIFVIIGTFFRGPNWGFIIPWEQPAAHGSATAGH
;
A
#
# COMPACT_ATOMS: atom_id res chain seq x y z
N MET A 1 -52.83 -20.39 12.44
CA MET A 1 -53.45 -19.41 11.52
C MET A 1 -52.40 -18.96 10.52
N LYS A 2 -52.53 -19.36 9.25
CA LYS A 2 -51.71 -18.85 8.15
C LYS A 2 -52.18 -17.42 7.87
N ASN A 3 -51.33 -16.43 8.09
CA ASN A 3 -51.58 -15.10 7.54
C ASN A 3 -51.37 -15.19 6.04
N ASP A 4 -52.46 -15.25 5.28
CA ASP A 4 -52.44 -15.02 3.83
C ASP A 4 -52.00 -13.57 3.60
N THR A 5 -50.70 -13.37 3.45
CA THR A 5 -50.16 -12.14 2.88
C THR A 5 -50.59 -12.12 1.42
N GLY A 6 -51.73 -11.47 1.12
CA GLY A 6 -52.17 -11.25 -0.26
C GLY A 6 -51.11 -10.49 -1.07
N PHE A 7 -51.26 -10.47 -2.39
CA PHE A 7 -50.31 -9.87 -3.35
C PHE A 7 -49.77 -8.48 -2.94
N LEU A 8 -50.64 -7.61 -2.39
CA LEU A 8 -50.26 -6.29 -1.87
C LEU A 8 -49.34 -6.37 -0.64
N GLY A 9 -49.56 -7.32 0.27
CA GLY A 9 -48.68 -7.58 1.40
C GLY A 9 -47.29 -8.07 0.96
N THR A 10 -47.24 -8.86 -0.10
CA THR A 10 -45.97 -9.32 -0.70
C THR A 10 -45.20 -8.18 -1.36
N ILE A 11 -45.88 -7.25 -2.06
CA ILE A 11 -45.26 -6.05 -2.65
C ILE A 11 -44.74 -5.11 -1.56
N LEU A 12 -45.54 -4.85 -0.52
CA LEU A 12 -45.12 -3.98 0.59
C LEU A 12 -43.96 -4.58 1.40
N ALA A 13 -43.93 -5.91 1.54
CA ALA A 13 -42.83 -6.63 2.17
C ALA A 13 -41.63 -6.85 1.23
N PHE A 14 -41.75 -6.60 -0.09
CA PHE A 14 -40.71 -6.89 -1.07
C PHE A 14 -39.36 -6.23 -0.75
N PRO A 15 -39.28 -4.92 -0.41
CA PRO A 15 -38.01 -4.30 -0.03
C PRO A 15 -37.39 -4.95 1.21
N MET A 16 -38.22 -5.27 2.20
CA MET A 16 -37.78 -5.91 3.45
C MET A 16 -37.35 -7.37 3.21
N ASN A 17 -37.99 -8.08 2.29
CA ASN A 17 -37.67 -9.45 1.92
C ASN A 17 -36.38 -9.51 1.09
N VAL A 18 -36.18 -8.57 0.16
CA VAL A 18 -34.91 -8.38 -0.55
C VAL A 18 -33.80 -8.01 0.45
N TRP A 19 -34.09 -7.14 1.42
CA TRP A 19 -33.14 -6.82 2.47
C TRP A 19 -32.77 -8.06 3.32
N LYS A 20 -33.76 -8.83 3.78
CA LYS A 20 -33.55 -10.04 4.58
C LYS A 20 -32.90 -11.18 3.80
N SER A 21 -33.07 -11.23 2.47
CA SER A 21 -32.43 -12.25 1.63
C SER A 21 -30.92 -11.98 1.48
N ILE A 22 -30.52 -10.70 1.45
CA ILE A 22 -29.13 -10.25 1.40
C ILE A 22 -28.50 -10.25 2.81
N PHE A 23 -29.20 -9.69 3.80
CA PHE A 23 -28.78 -9.58 5.20
C PHE A 23 -29.61 -10.53 6.07
N ARG A 24 -29.14 -11.78 6.17
CA ARG A 24 -29.84 -12.86 6.88
C ARG A 24 -29.95 -12.67 8.40
N ASN A 25 -29.12 -11.80 9.00
CA ASN A 25 -29.08 -11.57 10.44
C ASN A 25 -29.43 -10.12 10.79
N PRO A 26 -30.26 -9.87 11.83
CA PRO A 26 -30.51 -8.51 12.33
C PRO A 26 -29.24 -7.91 12.94
N ILE A 27 -29.20 -6.57 13.08
CA ILE A 27 -28.06 -5.88 13.71
C ILE A 27 -27.83 -6.48 15.11
N PRO A 28 -26.66 -7.05 15.38
CA PRO A 28 -26.46 -7.85 16.58
C PRO A 28 -26.33 -6.99 17.83
N SER A 29 -27.21 -7.23 18.81
CA SER A 29 -27.15 -6.62 20.15
C SER A 29 -26.34 -7.45 21.15
N SER A 30 -26.10 -8.73 20.87
CA SER A 30 -25.36 -9.67 21.71
C SER A 30 -24.01 -10.06 21.12
N ASP A 31 -23.08 -10.48 21.97
CA ASP A 31 -21.74 -10.95 21.57
C ASP A 31 -21.78 -12.16 20.64
N LEU A 32 -22.71 -13.09 20.88
CA LEU A 32 -22.95 -14.23 20.01
C LEU A 32 -23.41 -13.76 18.62
N GLY A 33 -24.34 -12.80 18.57
CA GLY A 33 -24.83 -12.23 17.32
C GLY A 33 -23.71 -11.50 16.54
N ARG A 34 -22.82 -10.78 17.23
CA ARG A 34 -21.68 -10.10 16.58
C ARG A 34 -20.72 -11.11 15.96
N SER A 35 -20.41 -12.19 16.68
CA SER A 35 -19.60 -13.29 16.17
C SER A 35 -20.24 -13.98 14.96
N GLN A 36 -21.52 -14.35 15.07
CA GLN A 36 -22.28 -14.99 13.98
C GLN A 36 -22.36 -14.09 12.74
N THR A 37 -22.53 -12.78 12.91
CA THR A 37 -22.59 -11.82 11.80
C THR A 37 -21.27 -11.78 11.02
N THR A 38 -20.12 -11.78 11.72
CA THR A 38 -18.80 -11.84 11.08
C THR A 38 -18.57 -13.16 10.33
N PHE A 39 -19.03 -14.29 10.87
CA PHE A 39 -18.86 -15.60 10.22
C PHE A 39 -19.83 -15.87 9.07
N SER A 40 -21.06 -15.39 9.18
CA SER A 40 -22.14 -15.69 8.22
C SER A 40 -22.14 -14.79 6.99
N ASN A 41 -21.41 -13.66 7.04
CA ASN A 41 -21.35 -12.70 5.94
C ASN A 41 -20.04 -12.87 5.16
N VAL A 42 -20.15 -13.07 3.84
CA VAL A 42 -19.00 -13.28 2.94
C VAL A 42 -17.98 -12.14 3.02
N PHE A 43 -18.43 -10.89 3.13
CA PHE A 43 -17.55 -9.72 3.19
C PHE A 43 -16.87 -9.58 4.56
N LEU A 44 -17.61 -9.80 5.65
CA LEU A 44 -17.04 -9.74 7.01
C LEU A 44 -16.19 -10.96 7.35
N HIS A 45 -16.32 -12.05 6.59
CA HIS A 45 -15.47 -13.22 6.75
C HIS A 45 -14.00 -12.91 6.45
N ILE A 46 -13.66 -11.81 5.76
CA ILE A 46 -12.26 -11.42 5.58
C ILE A 46 -11.64 -11.00 6.93
N HIS A 47 -12.43 -10.43 7.83
CA HIS A 47 -11.98 -9.95 9.13
C HIS A 47 -11.95 -11.05 10.20
N PRO A 48 -11.03 -10.98 11.19
CA PRO A 48 -11.15 -11.78 12.39
C PRO A 48 -12.40 -11.34 13.18
N VAL A 49 -12.95 -12.21 14.03
CA VAL A 49 -14.14 -11.87 14.86
C VAL A 49 -13.82 -10.79 15.89
N LYS A 50 -12.63 -10.87 16.48
CA LYS A 50 -12.12 -9.91 17.45
C LYS A 50 -10.75 -9.41 16.99
N THR A 51 -10.49 -8.13 17.24
CA THR A 51 -9.19 -7.47 17.03
C THR A 51 -8.67 -6.88 18.32
N HIS A 52 -7.35 -6.83 18.45
CA HIS A 52 -6.73 -6.21 19.61
C HIS A 52 -6.90 -4.69 19.60
N SER A 53 -7.20 -4.09 20.75
CA SER A 53 -7.41 -2.64 20.88
C SER A 53 -6.16 -1.83 20.48
N ASN A 54 -4.96 -2.33 20.80
CA ASN A 54 -3.71 -1.68 20.38
C ASN A 54 -3.55 -1.59 18.85
N SER A 55 -4.13 -2.55 18.10
CA SER A 55 -4.08 -2.54 16.64
C SER A 55 -5.01 -1.49 16.03
N LEU A 56 -6.03 -1.03 16.77
CA LEU A 56 -6.92 0.04 16.36
C LEU A 56 -6.40 1.44 16.71
N ARG A 57 -5.30 1.54 17.47
CA ARG A 57 -4.71 2.84 17.82
C ARG A 57 -4.14 3.51 16.57
N PRO A 58 -4.58 4.73 16.21
CA PRO A 58 -4.09 5.42 15.01
C PRO A 58 -2.57 5.58 15.00
N ALA A 59 -1.97 5.95 16.14
CA ALA A 59 -0.51 6.12 16.26
C ALA A 59 0.29 4.81 16.04
N TYR A 60 -0.35 3.65 16.13
CA TYR A 60 0.33 2.37 15.98
C TYR A 60 0.36 1.89 14.52
N THR A 61 -0.78 1.81 13.86
CA THR A 61 -0.88 1.31 12.47
C THR A 61 -0.80 2.42 11.43
N LEU A 62 -1.09 3.66 11.84
CA LEU A 62 -1.24 4.84 10.98
C LEU A 62 -2.27 4.65 9.86
N GLY A 63 -3.09 3.60 9.89
CA GLY A 63 -4.01 3.24 8.82
C GLY A 63 -3.35 2.88 7.48
N LEU A 64 -2.01 2.77 7.40
CA LEU A 64 -1.26 2.73 6.14
C LEU A 64 -1.65 1.57 5.21
N GLY A 65 -1.87 0.37 5.76
CA GLY A 65 -2.30 -0.79 4.96
C GLY A 65 -3.72 -0.63 4.38
N VAL A 66 -4.63 -0.03 5.16
CA VAL A 66 -6.01 0.25 4.74
C VAL A 66 -6.04 1.38 3.72
N MET A 67 -5.22 2.42 3.90
CA MET A 67 -5.06 3.49 2.91
C MET A 67 -4.50 2.95 1.58
N ALA A 68 -3.50 2.06 1.62
CA ALA A 68 -2.97 1.41 0.41
C ALA A 68 -4.05 0.62 -0.33
N LEU A 69 -4.85 -0.19 0.39
CA LEU A 69 -5.99 -0.89 -0.19
C LEU A 69 -7.02 0.08 -0.78
N SER A 70 -7.35 1.15 -0.04
CA SER A 70 -8.31 2.18 -0.48
C SER A 70 -7.86 2.82 -1.79
N LEU A 71 -6.59 3.18 -1.90
CA LEU A 71 -5.99 3.76 -3.11
C LEU A 71 -6.00 2.76 -4.27
N PHE A 72 -5.73 1.48 -4.02
CA PHE A 72 -5.84 0.44 -5.04
C PHE A 72 -7.28 0.27 -5.55
N LEU A 73 -8.28 0.35 -4.68
CA LEU A 73 -9.70 0.32 -5.08
C LEU A 73 -10.07 1.55 -5.92
N ILE A 74 -9.63 2.75 -5.50
CA ILE A 74 -9.84 3.99 -6.26
C ILE A 74 -9.19 3.89 -7.64
N LEU A 75 -7.95 3.39 -7.72
CA LEU A 75 -7.22 3.14 -8.97
C LEU A 75 -7.94 2.15 -9.87
N THR A 76 -8.45 1.06 -9.31
CA THR A 76 -9.16 0.04 -10.08
C THR A 76 -10.45 0.60 -10.67
N VAL A 77 -11.27 1.29 -9.87
CA VAL A 77 -12.53 1.88 -10.34
C VAL A 77 -12.27 2.99 -11.37
N SER A 78 -11.38 3.93 -11.06
CA SER A 78 -11.04 5.00 -12.01
C SER A 78 -10.39 4.47 -13.28
N GLY A 79 -9.55 3.43 -13.19
CA GLY A 79 -8.91 2.77 -14.33
C GLY A 79 -9.93 2.12 -15.25
N ILE A 80 -10.89 1.36 -14.70
CA ILE A 80 -12.00 0.76 -15.48
C ILE A 80 -12.80 1.86 -16.18
N LEU A 81 -13.08 2.98 -15.52
CA LEU A 81 -13.80 4.10 -16.14
C LEU A 81 -12.99 4.71 -17.30
N LEU A 82 -11.67 4.87 -17.14
CA LEU A 82 -10.79 5.38 -18.20
C LEU A 82 -10.69 4.42 -19.39
N MET A 83 -10.77 3.11 -19.17
CA MET A 83 -10.72 2.11 -20.25
C MET A 83 -11.83 2.28 -21.29
N PHE A 84 -12.99 2.83 -20.92
CA PHE A 84 -14.07 3.09 -21.89
C PHE A 84 -13.73 4.19 -22.91
N TYR A 85 -12.77 5.06 -22.60
CA TYR A 85 -12.41 6.22 -23.44
C TYR A 85 -11.02 6.11 -24.06
N TYR A 86 -10.16 5.23 -23.54
CA TYR A 86 -8.78 5.10 -23.98
C TYR A 86 -8.63 4.14 -25.16
N VAL A 87 -7.79 4.51 -26.13
CA VAL A 87 -7.42 3.67 -27.28
C VAL A 87 -5.90 3.46 -27.26
N PRO A 88 -5.40 2.21 -27.13
CA PRO A 88 -3.97 1.91 -27.07
C PRO A 88 -3.30 1.92 -28.46
N ALA A 89 -3.42 3.04 -29.19
CA ALA A 89 -2.81 3.25 -30.50
C ALA A 89 -1.95 4.53 -30.48
N THR A 90 -0.71 4.48 -30.96
CA THR A 90 0.22 5.63 -30.93
C THR A 90 -0.28 6.83 -31.72
N THR A 91 -1.17 6.61 -32.69
CA THR A 91 -1.82 7.66 -33.49
C THR A 91 -2.99 8.34 -32.78
N GLN A 92 -3.50 7.79 -31.68
CA GLN A 92 -4.71 8.29 -30.99
C GLN A 92 -4.57 8.41 -29.48
N ALA A 93 -3.62 7.72 -28.84
CA ALA A 93 -3.53 7.61 -27.38
C ALA A 93 -3.43 8.98 -26.71
N TYR A 94 -2.60 9.87 -27.28
CA TYR A 94 -2.46 11.24 -26.80
C TYR A 94 -3.75 12.05 -26.99
N ASP A 95 -4.39 11.95 -28.16
CA ASP A 95 -5.65 12.65 -28.43
C ASP A 95 -6.76 12.20 -27.48
N ARG A 96 -6.80 10.91 -27.10
CA ARG A 96 -7.73 10.42 -26.06
C ARG A 96 -7.45 11.03 -24.68
N MET A 97 -6.20 11.39 -24.38
CA MET A 97 -5.90 12.14 -23.15
C MET A 97 -6.43 13.58 -23.21
N LEU A 98 -6.41 14.20 -24.39
CA LEU A 98 -6.98 15.54 -24.60
C LEU A 98 -8.51 15.51 -24.53
N ASP A 99 -9.15 14.48 -25.10
CA ASP A 99 -10.61 14.29 -25.05
C ASP A 99 -11.13 14.24 -23.59
N LEU A 100 -10.35 13.64 -22.67
CA LEU A 100 -10.69 13.59 -21.25
C LEU A 100 -10.73 14.98 -20.60
N ASN A 101 -9.96 15.95 -21.12
CA ASN A 101 -9.92 17.31 -20.58
C ASN A 101 -11.08 18.19 -21.07
N GLY A 102 -11.68 17.87 -22.22
CA GLY A 102 -12.69 18.72 -22.86
C GLY A 102 -14.06 18.07 -23.03
N THR A 103 -14.11 16.88 -23.61
CA THR A 103 -15.34 16.29 -24.16
C THR A 103 -16.03 15.33 -23.19
N VAL A 104 -15.26 14.63 -22.36
CA VAL A 104 -15.80 13.62 -21.43
C VAL A 104 -16.24 14.27 -20.12
N ALA A 105 -17.51 14.06 -19.75
CA ALA A 105 -18.03 14.53 -18.47
C ALA A 105 -17.23 13.93 -17.30
N PHE A 106 -16.72 14.79 -16.42
CA PHE A 106 -15.81 14.42 -15.32
C PHE A 106 -14.51 13.72 -15.77
N GLY A 107 -14.14 13.77 -17.05
CA GLY A 107 -12.95 13.10 -17.59
C GLY A 107 -11.66 13.56 -16.90
N THR A 108 -11.46 14.87 -16.77
CA THR A 108 -10.33 15.47 -16.04
C THR A 108 -10.27 14.98 -14.60
N LEU A 109 -11.41 14.93 -13.91
CA LEU A 109 -11.48 14.50 -12.51
C LEU A 109 -11.07 13.02 -12.40
N ILE A 110 -11.62 12.14 -13.23
CA ILE A 110 -11.30 10.70 -13.20
C ILE A 110 -9.82 10.48 -13.51
N ARG A 111 -9.27 11.19 -14.51
CA ARG A 111 -7.84 11.14 -14.86
C ARG A 111 -6.96 11.61 -13.69
N ASN A 112 -7.29 12.75 -13.09
CA ASN A 112 -6.58 13.29 -11.94
C ASN A 112 -6.62 12.32 -10.75
N MET A 113 -7.80 11.76 -10.44
CA MET A 113 -7.98 10.77 -9.37
C MET A 113 -7.10 9.55 -9.61
N HIS A 114 -7.07 9.02 -10.84
CA HIS A 114 -6.22 7.88 -11.17
C HIS A 114 -4.73 8.21 -10.99
N ARG A 115 -4.29 9.37 -11.50
CA ARG A 115 -2.88 9.78 -11.41
C ARG A 115 -2.43 10.07 -9.98
N TRP A 116 -3.19 10.84 -9.22
CA TRP A 116 -2.84 11.19 -7.84
C TRP A 116 -2.94 9.99 -6.91
N SER A 117 -3.90 9.09 -7.14
CA SER A 117 -3.99 7.82 -6.40
C SER A 117 -2.79 6.93 -6.68
N ALA A 118 -2.24 6.92 -7.90
CA ALA A 118 -1.03 6.14 -8.21
C ALA A 118 0.18 6.66 -7.42
N HIS A 119 0.41 7.97 -7.41
CA HIS A 119 1.47 8.58 -6.59
C HIS A 119 1.26 8.33 -5.10
N GLY A 120 0.01 8.48 -4.62
CA GLY A 120 -0.36 8.19 -3.24
C GLY A 120 -0.13 6.72 -2.88
N MET A 121 -0.46 5.78 -3.76
CA MET A 121 -0.31 4.35 -3.50
C MET A 121 1.16 3.96 -3.32
N VAL A 122 2.05 4.48 -4.17
CA VAL A 122 3.49 4.26 -4.03
C VAL A 122 4.00 4.84 -2.70
N ALA A 123 3.65 6.08 -2.37
CA ALA A 123 4.07 6.72 -1.13
C ALA A 123 3.59 5.95 0.11
N ILE A 124 2.30 5.60 0.15
CA ILE A 124 1.68 4.89 1.28
C ILE A 124 2.22 3.46 1.40
N ALA A 125 2.48 2.76 0.29
CA ALA A 125 3.11 1.43 0.31
C ALA A 125 4.54 1.48 0.89
N LEU A 126 5.34 2.49 0.51
CA LEU A 126 6.69 2.70 1.07
C LEU A 126 6.63 3.04 2.57
N LEU A 127 5.70 3.92 2.98
CA LEU A 127 5.49 4.23 4.40
C LEU A 127 5.00 3.00 5.17
N HIS A 128 4.16 2.17 4.57
CA HIS A 128 3.71 0.91 5.16
C HIS A 128 4.87 -0.06 5.39
N LEU A 129 5.75 -0.23 4.39
CA LEU A 129 6.99 -1.01 4.51
C LEU A 129 7.86 -0.48 5.66
N CYS A 130 8.09 0.84 5.72
CA CYS A 130 8.89 1.48 6.76
C CYS A 130 8.29 1.22 8.14
N ARG A 131 6.98 1.39 8.31
CA ARG A 131 6.28 1.12 9.57
C ARG A 131 6.48 -0.31 10.03
N VAL A 132 6.28 -1.29 9.13
CA VAL A 132 6.44 -2.73 9.43
C VAL A 132 7.89 -3.05 9.78
N PHE A 133 8.85 -2.43 9.10
CA PHE A 133 10.27 -2.56 9.42
C PHE A 133 10.62 -1.98 10.79
N TYR A 134 10.24 -0.74 11.08
CA TYR A 134 10.59 -0.06 12.33
C TYR A 134 9.97 -0.72 13.55
N THR A 135 8.76 -1.26 13.41
CA THR A 135 8.08 -2.03 14.47
C THR A 135 8.50 -3.50 14.51
N GLY A 136 9.27 -4.00 13.55
CA GLY A 136 9.74 -5.40 13.52
C GLY A 136 8.59 -6.40 13.31
N SER A 137 7.49 -5.95 12.70
CA SER A 137 6.28 -6.77 12.51
C SER A 137 6.45 -7.87 11.46
N TYR A 138 7.56 -7.87 10.72
CA TYR A 138 7.91 -8.91 9.73
C TYR A 138 8.43 -10.21 10.34
N LYS A 139 8.79 -10.19 11.63
CA LYS A 139 9.35 -11.37 12.33
C LYS A 139 8.30 -12.46 12.54
N ALA A 140 8.75 -13.63 12.98
CA ALA A 140 7.90 -14.79 13.19
C ALA A 140 6.62 -14.46 13.98
N PRO A 141 5.45 -14.99 13.60
CA PRO A 141 5.17 -15.93 12.48
C PRO A 141 4.83 -15.28 11.11
N ARG A 142 5.23 -14.01 10.88
CA ARG A 142 4.81 -13.18 9.73
C ARG A 142 5.84 -13.07 8.61
N GLU A 143 6.86 -13.92 8.59
CA GLU A 143 7.96 -13.87 7.62
C GLU A 143 7.43 -14.00 6.18
N PHE A 144 6.54 -14.95 5.96
CA PHE A 144 5.92 -15.16 4.65
C PHE A 144 5.09 -13.95 4.21
N ASN A 145 4.36 -13.34 5.15
CA ASN A 145 3.52 -12.18 4.84
C ASN A 145 4.36 -10.95 4.45
N TRP A 146 5.56 -10.81 5.03
CA TRP A 146 6.52 -9.80 4.66
C TRP A 146 7.03 -9.98 3.23
N VAL A 147 7.40 -11.21 2.84
CA VAL A 147 7.81 -11.50 1.45
C VAL A 147 6.69 -11.16 0.46
N VAL A 148 5.45 -11.54 0.78
CA VAL A 148 4.26 -11.13 0.02
C VAL A 148 4.15 -9.60 -0.08
N GLY A 149 4.40 -8.88 1.02
CA GLY A 149 4.42 -7.41 1.03
C GLY A 149 5.49 -6.80 0.14
N VAL A 150 6.70 -7.38 0.10
CA VAL A 150 7.77 -6.95 -0.82
C VAL A 150 7.37 -7.20 -2.27
N ILE A 151 6.77 -8.35 -2.58
CA ILE A 151 6.23 -8.64 -3.93
C ILE A 151 5.14 -7.62 -4.31
N LEU A 152 4.23 -7.30 -3.40
CA LEU A 152 3.19 -6.29 -3.61
C LEU A 152 3.77 -4.90 -3.88
N LEU A 153 4.85 -4.51 -3.18
CA LEU A 153 5.55 -3.26 -3.46
C LEU A 153 6.14 -3.25 -4.88
N LEU A 154 6.79 -4.34 -5.30
CA LEU A 154 7.34 -4.47 -6.65
C LEU A 154 6.24 -4.44 -7.72
N LEU A 155 5.12 -5.12 -7.50
CA LEU A 155 3.96 -5.07 -8.38
C LEU A 155 3.35 -3.67 -8.45
N THR A 156 3.32 -2.92 -7.33
CA THR A 156 2.85 -1.54 -7.30
C THR A 156 3.75 -0.62 -8.12
N LEU A 157 5.08 -0.75 -7.98
CA LEU A 157 6.05 -0.02 -8.80
C LEU A 157 5.93 -0.41 -10.29
N GLY A 158 5.73 -1.70 -10.58
CA GLY A 158 5.51 -2.21 -11.94
C GLY A 158 4.21 -1.70 -12.57
N ALA A 159 3.11 -1.67 -11.82
CA ALA A 159 1.83 -1.10 -12.24
C ALA A 159 2.02 0.40 -12.54
N SER A 160 2.71 1.12 -11.67
CA SER A 160 2.97 2.54 -11.84
C SER A 160 3.86 2.84 -13.05
N PHE A 161 4.87 1.99 -13.33
CA PHE A 161 5.74 2.12 -14.49
C PHE A 161 5.02 1.82 -15.80
N THR A 162 4.29 0.71 -15.85
CA THR A 162 3.54 0.32 -17.06
C THR A 162 2.43 1.31 -17.40
N GLY A 163 1.70 1.81 -16.41
CA GLY A 163 0.68 2.85 -16.58
C GLY A 163 1.23 4.21 -16.98
N TYR A 164 2.51 4.48 -16.68
CA TYR A 164 3.14 5.76 -17.00
C TYR A 164 3.23 6.01 -18.50
N LEU A 165 3.34 4.95 -19.33
CA LEU A 165 3.45 5.05 -20.79
C LEU A 165 2.15 5.47 -21.48
N LEU A 166 1.00 5.13 -20.89
CA LEU A 166 -0.31 5.18 -21.55
C LEU A 166 -0.73 6.58 -22.02
N PRO A 167 -0.43 7.68 -21.32
CA PRO A 167 -0.74 9.01 -21.83
C PRO A 167 -0.04 9.37 -23.15
N TRP A 168 1.03 8.65 -23.51
CA TRP A 168 1.82 8.86 -24.73
C TRP A 168 2.33 10.30 -24.91
N ASP A 169 2.70 10.94 -23.80
CA ASP A 169 3.35 12.25 -23.78
C ASP A 169 4.89 12.12 -23.80
N GLN A 170 5.57 13.25 -24.00
CA GLN A 170 7.03 13.31 -24.08
C GLN A 170 7.73 12.74 -22.84
N LEU A 171 7.27 13.12 -21.65
CA LEU A 171 7.90 12.68 -20.41
C LEU A 171 7.74 11.17 -20.21
N ALA A 172 6.54 10.65 -20.47
CA ALA A 172 6.22 9.23 -20.40
C ALA A 172 7.06 8.38 -21.35
N PHE A 173 7.10 8.76 -22.63
CA PHE A 173 7.81 8.03 -23.67
C PHE A 173 9.30 7.88 -23.35
N TRP A 174 9.95 8.98 -22.97
CA TRP A 174 11.39 8.98 -22.69
C TRP A 174 11.73 8.34 -21.34
N ALA A 175 10.89 8.51 -20.31
CA ALA A 175 11.06 7.82 -19.04
C ALA A 175 11.01 6.29 -19.20
N VAL A 176 10.09 5.76 -20.02
CA VAL A 176 10.03 4.32 -20.30
C VAL A 176 11.16 3.85 -21.19
N THR A 177 11.59 4.66 -22.17
CA THR A 177 12.76 4.36 -23.00
C THR A 177 14.02 4.19 -22.14
N VAL A 178 14.26 5.12 -21.21
CA VAL A 178 15.39 5.04 -20.26
C VAL A 178 15.21 3.87 -19.29
N GLY A 179 14.01 3.68 -18.72
CA GLY A 179 13.73 2.61 -17.77
C GLY A 179 13.92 1.20 -18.36
N THR A 180 13.48 0.99 -19.59
CA THR A 180 13.65 -0.31 -20.28
C THR A 180 15.08 -0.54 -20.76
N ALA A 181 15.83 0.53 -21.12
CA ALA A 181 17.27 0.43 -21.37
C ALA A 181 18.04 0.04 -20.11
N ILE A 182 17.68 0.60 -18.95
CA ILE A 182 18.26 0.22 -17.65
C ILE A 182 18.03 -1.26 -17.37
N ALA A 183 16.81 -1.76 -17.59
CA ALA A 183 16.48 -3.18 -17.42
C ALA A 183 17.30 -4.11 -18.33
N GLY A 184 17.73 -3.62 -19.50
CA GLY A 184 18.61 -4.34 -20.42
C GLY A 184 19.98 -4.72 -19.83
N TYR A 185 20.49 -3.95 -18.85
CA TYR A 185 21.74 -4.27 -18.16
C TYR A 185 21.65 -5.45 -17.20
N ALA A 186 20.46 -6.03 -16.98
CA ALA A 186 20.32 -7.18 -16.10
C ALA A 186 21.07 -8.40 -16.66
N PRO A 187 21.84 -9.11 -15.83
CA PRO A 187 22.62 -10.25 -16.29
C PRO A 187 21.70 -11.37 -16.77
N VAL A 188 22.21 -12.20 -17.69
CA VAL A 188 21.57 -13.40 -18.26
C VAL A 188 20.38 -13.12 -19.18
N PHE A 189 19.33 -12.44 -18.71
CA PHE A 189 18.05 -12.29 -19.42
C PHE A 189 17.63 -10.83 -19.68
N GLY A 190 18.47 -9.83 -19.40
CA GLY A 190 18.11 -8.41 -19.50
C GLY A 190 17.63 -7.98 -20.89
N GLU A 191 18.42 -8.25 -21.93
CA GLU A 191 18.04 -7.89 -23.30
C GLU A 191 16.82 -8.68 -23.81
N GLN A 192 16.69 -9.94 -23.42
CA GLN A 192 15.53 -10.77 -23.78
C GLN A 192 14.25 -10.25 -23.12
N ILE A 193 14.32 -9.87 -21.83
CA ILE A 193 13.21 -9.26 -21.11
C ILE A 193 12.84 -7.92 -21.72
N ARG A 194 13.83 -7.08 -22.05
CA ARG A 194 13.61 -5.78 -22.72
C ARG A 194 12.92 -5.97 -24.08
N PHE A 195 13.41 -6.88 -24.92
CA PHE A 195 12.80 -7.17 -26.22
C PHE A 195 11.38 -7.74 -26.08
N LEU A 196 11.14 -8.61 -25.09
CA LEU A 196 9.82 -9.15 -24.80
C LEU A 196 8.84 -8.06 -24.34
N LEU A 197 9.29 -7.12 -23.50
CA LEU A 197 8.47 -6.02 -23.01
C LEU A 197 8.12 -5.01 -24.10
N LEU A 198 9.11 -4.63 -24.93
CA LEU A 198 8.93 -3.64 -25.98
C LEU A 198 8.27 -4.20 -27.24
N GLY A 199 8.54 -5.46 -27.57
CA GLY A 199 8.12 -6.06 -28.84
C GLY A 199 8.91 -5.61 -30.07
N ASP A 200 9.86 -4.71 -29.86
CA ASP A 200 10.78 -4.19 -30.86
C ASP A 200 12.05 -3.69 -30.13
N ARG A 201 13.01 -3.13 -30.88
CA ARG A 201 14.23 -2.51 -30.35
C ARG A 201 13.99 -1.13 -29.74
N VAL A 202 12.85 -0.51 -30.05
CA VAL A 202 12.48 0.84 -29.62
C VAL A 202 11.06 0.86 -29.05
N VAL A 203 10.74 1.88 -28.27
CA VAL A 203 9.38 2.09 -27.75
C VAL A 203 8.47 2.54 -28.91
N GLY A 204 7.38 1.81 -29.13
CA GLY A 204 6.46 2.05 -30.25
C GLY A 204 5.08 1.43 -30.00
N GLN A 205 4.33 1.16 -31.07
CA GLN A 205 2.97 0.61 -31.00
C GLN A 205 2.90 -0.72 -30.25
N GLU A 206 3.85 -1.63 -30.51
CA GLU A 206 3.92 -2.93 -29.84
C GLU A 206 4.17 -2.80 -28.33
N ALA A 207 5.00 -1.84 -27.93
CA ALA A 207 5.25 -1.56 -26.52
C ALA A 207 3.98 -1.01 -25.86
N LEU A 208 3.28 -0.08 -26.52
CA LEU A 208 2.08 0.56 -26.00
C LEU A 208 0.97 -0.46 -25.68
N ILE A 209 0.68 -1.38 -26.61
CA ILE A 209 -0.37 -2.39 -26.39
C ILE A 209 0.01 -3.39 -25.28
N ARG A 210 1.28 -3.80 -25.20
CA ARG A 210 1.76 -4.70 -24.13
C ARG A 210 1.70 -4.04 -22.77
N PHE A 211 2.16 -2.79 -22.68
CA PHE A 211 2.09 -2.00 -21.46
C PHE A 211 0.64 -1.77 -21.02
N TYR A 212 -0.25 -1.51 -21.97
CA TYR A 212 -1.69 -1.42 -21.69
C TYR A 212 -2.23 -2.72 -21.08
N VAL A 213 -2.02 -3.88 -21.72
CA VAL A 213 -2.51 -5.18 -21.21
C VAL A 213 -1.90 -5.52 -19.84
N LEU A 214 -0.60 -5.28 -19.66
CA LEU A 214 0.06 -5.48 -18.38
C LEU A 214 -0.54 -4.58 -17.29
N HIS A 215 -0.79 -3.31 -17.60
CA HIS A 215 -1.25 -2.32 -16.65
C HIS A 215 -2.71 -2.50 -16.24
N VAL A 216 -3.61 -2.77 -17.19
CA VAL A 216 -5.06 -2.80 -16.92
C VAL A 216 -5.57 -4.17 -16.49
N ALA A 217 -4.87 -5.25 -16.85
CA ALA A 217 -5.33 -6.61 -16.58
C ALA A 217 -4.34 -7.43 -15.74
N VAL A 218 -3.13 -7.69 -16.26
CA VAL A 218 -2.23 -8.69 -15.68
C VAL A 218 -1.73 -8.27 -14.29
N ILE A 219 -1.17 -7.08 -14.16
CA ILE A 219 -0.59 -6.61 -12.90
C ILE A 219 -1.68 -6.37 -11.84
N PRO A 220 -2.82 -5.70 -12.13
CA PRO A 220 -3.91 -5.56 -11.16
C PRO A 220 -4.49 -6.90 -10.69
N ALA A 221 -4.60 -7.90 -11.57
CA ALA A 221 -5.04 -9.24 -11.19
C ALA A 221 -4.04 -9.90 -10.23
N MET A 222 -2.73 -9.78 -10.49
CA MET A 222 -1.68 -10.26 -9.60
C MET A 222 -1.70 -9.52 -8.25
N ILE A 223 -1.84 -8.19 -8.23
CA ILE A 223 -1.99 -7.42 -6.99
C ILE A 223 -3.20 -7.90 -6.21
N THR A 224 -4.35 -8.09 -6.86
CA THR A 224 -5.58 -8.59 -6.21
C THR A 224 -5.36 -9.96 -5.55
N LEU A 225 -4.72 -10.89 -6.26
CA LEU A 225 -4.37 -12.21 -5.73
C LEU A 225 -3.45 -12.10 -4.51
N PHE A 226 -2.35 -11.36 -4.62
CA PHE A 226 -1.40 -11.24 -3.52
C PHE A 226 -1.95 -10.45 -2.33
N VAL A 227 -2.81 -9.45 -2.55
CA VAL A 227 -3.55 -8.75 -1.48
C VAL A 227 -4.48 -9.71 -0.74
N ALA A 228 -5.19 -10.59 -1.45
CA ALA A 228 -6.03 -11.61 -0.82
C ALA A 228 -5.19 -12.57 0.05
N VAL A 229 -4.05 -13.03 -0.45
CA VAL A 229 -3.09 -13.86 0.32
C VAL A 229 -2.54 -13.07 1.52
N HIS A 230 -2.21 -11.80 1.35
CA HIS A 230 -1.66 -10.94 2.40
C HIS A 230 -2.63 -10.77 3.57
N PHE A 231 -3.91 -10.45 3.30
CA PHE A 231 -4.94 -10.34 4.34
C PHE A 231 -5.27 -11.67 4.98
N TRP A 232 -5.39 -12.74 4.17
CA TRP A 232 -5.60 -14.09 4.70
C TRP A 232 -4.50 -14.47 5.68
N ARG A 233 -3.23 -14.17 5.36
CA ARG A 233 -2.11 -14.49 6.23
C ARG A 233 -2.09 -13.63 7.50
N ILE A 234 -2.42 -12.34 7.42
CA ILE A 234 -2.62 -11.49 8.62
C ILE A 234 -3.65 -12.13 9.56
N ARG A 235 -4.78 -12.62 9.04
CA ARG A 235 -5.81 -13.28 9.84
C ARG A 235 -5.30 -14.59 10.46
N LYS A 236 -4.52 -15.39 9.70
CA LYS A 236 -3.96 -16.66 10.19
C LYS A 236 -2.84 -16.49 11.22
N ASP A 237 -2.12 -15.37 11.18
CA ASP A 237 -1.03 -15.05 12.10
C ASP A 237 -1.50 -14.38 13.40
N GLY A 238 -2.80 -14.44 13.71
CA GLY A 238 -3.38 -13.85 14.91
C GLY A 238 -3.61 -12.34 14.81
N GLY A 239 -3.61 -11.78 13.59
CA GLY A 239 -3.82 -10.37 13.32
C GLY A 239 -2.53 -9.55 13.28
N LEU A 240 -2.70 -8.23 13.37
CA LEU A 240 -1.60 -7.28 13.35
C LEU A 240 -0.64 -7.50 14.53
N SER A 241 0.65 -7.22 14.32
CA SER A 241 1.64 -7.30 15.39
C SER A 241 1.26 -6.41 16.57
N ARG A 242 1.80 -6.70 17.75
CA ARG A 242 1.63 -5.88 18.96
C ARG A 242 2.87 -5.99 19.84
N PRO A 243 3.14 -4.98 20.69
CA PRO A 243 4.12 -5.10 21.77
C PRO A 243 3.85 -6.32 22.65
N ALA A 244 4.89 -6.91 23.24
CA ALA A 244 4.77 -8.09 24.10
C ALA A 244 3.98 -7.80 25.41
N ASP A 245 4.04 -6.56 25.89
CA ASP A 245 3.32 -6.08 27.07
C ASP A 245 1.84 -5.74 26.77
N ALA A 246 1.40 -5.81 25.51
CA ALA A 246 0.04 -5.41 25.13
C ALA A 246 -1.06 -6.32 25.68
N ASP A 247 -0.72 -7.56 26.03
CA ASP A 247 -1.61 -8.53 26.67
C ASP A 247 -1.60 -8.43 28.21
N LEU A 248 -0.79 -7.55 28.80
CA LEU A 248 -0.75 -7.36 30.24
C LEU A 248 -1.96 -6.53 30.72
N PRO A 249 -2.53 -6.82 31.90
CA PRO A 249 -3.61 -6.03 32.47
C PRO A 249 -3.19 -4.57 32.64
N GLU A 250 -4.05 -3.63 32.27
CA GLU A 250 -3.79 -2.18 32.35
C GLU A 250 -3.45 -1.69 33.78
N SER A 251 -3.79 -2.49 34.80
CA SER A 251 -3.43 -2.27 36.21
C SER A 251 -1.96 -2.52 36.56
N GLN A 252 -1.17 -3.11 35.67
CA GLN A 252 0.28 -3.21 35.84
C GLN A 252 0.96 -2.00 35.17
N PRO A 253 1.78 -1.22 35.89
CA PRO A 253 2.46 -0.08 35.29
C PRO A 253 3.29 -0.54 34.10
N ARG A 254 3.08 0.10 32.95
CA ARG A 254 3.89 -0.07 31.73
C ARG A 254 5.31 0.34 32.11
N TYR A 255 6.17 -0.62 32.44
CA TYR A 255 7.52 -0.35 32.95
C TYR A 255 8.24 0.61 32.00
N PRO A 256 8.61 1.82 32.46
CA PRO A 256 9.72 2.53 31.83
C PRO A 256 10.95 1.67 32.08
N ASP A 257 11.86 1.59 31.10
CA ASP A 257 13.16 0.93 31.21
C ASP A 257 13.85 1.29 32.53
N ALA A 258 13.61 0.49 33.58
CA ALA A 258 14.26 0.64 34.86
C ALA A 258 15.66 0.07 34.67
N ILE A 259 16.61 0.99 34.55
CA ILE A 259 18.04 0.80 34.73
C ILE A 259 18.27 -0.36 35.71
N ALA A 260 19.11 -1.32 35.30
CA ALA A 260 19.55 -2.46 36.10
C ALA A 260 20.05 -2.02 37.49
N GLY A 261 19.12 -1.95 38.44
CA GLY A 261 19.35 -1.49 39.80
C GLY A 261 18.43 -2.26 40.74
N LYS A 262 19.03 -3.23 41.45
CA LYS A 262 18.52 -3.99 42.61
C LYS A 262 17.02 -4.34 42.62
N LEU A 263 16.75 -5.60 42.28
CA LEU A 263 15.47 -6.27 42.56
C LEU A 263 15.38 -6.62 44.07
N GLU A 264 15.09 -5.63 44.91
CA GLU A 264 14.58 -5.88 46.27
C GLU A 264 13.39 -4.94 46.53
N GLY A 265 12.19 -5.51 46.69
CA GLY A 265 11.11 -4.85 47.45
C GLY A 265 9.93 -4.21 46.70
N LEU A 266 9.74 -4.38 45.39
CA LEU A 266 8.65 -3.70 44.64
C LEU A 266 7.54 -4.64 44.11
N ALA A 267 7.09 -5.61 44.91
CA ALA A 267 5.80 -6.26 44.65
C ALA A 267 4.70 -5.47 45.38
N PRO A 268 3.71 -4.86 44.69
CA PRO A 268 2.58 -4.26 45.38
C PRO A 268 1.77 -5.36 46.04
N ARG A 269 1.46 -5.21 47.34
CA ARG A 269 0.48 -6.06 48.03
C ARG A 269 -0.90 -5.76 47.42
N VAL A 270 -1.31 -6.58 46.45
CA VAL A 270 -2.67 -6.57 45.92
C VAL A 270 -3.61 -6.91 47.07
N LYS A 271 -4.50 -5.97 47.45
CA LYS A 271 -5.68 -6.27 48.26
C LYS A 271 -6.63 -7.07 47.38
N THR A 272 -6.56 -8.39 47.49
CA THR A 272 -7.54 -9.30 46.91
C THR A 272 -8.87 -9.08 47.61
N GLU A 273 -9.88 -8.58 46.87
CA GLU A 273 -11.27 -8.71 47.29
C GLU A 273 -11.60 -10.19 47.51
N LYS A 274 -12.44 -10.47 48.51
CA LYS A 274 -12.79 -11.81 49.02
C LYS A 274 -12.79 -12.86 47.90
N ALA A 275 -11.84 -13.79 47.99
CA ALA A 275 -11.72 -14.91 47.07
C ALA A 275 -13.05 -15.68 47.02
N LYS A 276 -13.72 -15.65 45.87
CA LYS A 276 -14.84 -16.56 45.61
C LYS A 276 -14.28 -17.98 45.65
N THR A 277 -14.71 -18.76 46.63
CA THR A 277 -14.29 -20.16 46.78
C THR A 277 -15.07 -20.99 45.76
N PHE A 278 -14.41 -21.40 44.69
CA PHE A 278 -14.96 -22.38 43.75
C PHE A 278 -14.65 -23.79 44.25
N GLY A 279 -15.68 -24.61 44.40
CA GLY A 279 -15.51 -26.04 44.67
C GLY A 279 -15.10 -26.76 43.38
N VAL A 280 -14.05 -27.58 43.44
CA VAL A 280 -13.68 -28.45 42.31
C VAL A 280 -14.74 -29.53 42.17
N MET A 281 -15.66 -29.36 41.22
CA MET A 281 -16.78 -30.31 41.00
C MET A 281 -16.33 -31.58 40.24
N GLY A 282 -15.14 -31.56 39.64
CA GLY A 282 -14.54 -32.71 38.98
C GLY A 282 -13.33 -32.32 38.13
N VAL A 283 -12.30 -33.18 38.14
CA VAL A 283 -11.14 -33.06 37.26
C VAL A 283 -11.38 -33.98 36.06
N VAL A 284 -11.82 -33.41 34.95
CA VAL A 284 -11.92 -34.14 33.68
C VAL A 284 -10.53 -34.18 33.05
N LYS A 285 -10.01 -35.35 32.69
CA LYS A 285 -8.80 -35.44 31.85
C LYS A 285 -9.23 -35.58 30.40
N GLY A 286 -9.02 -34.52 29.62
CA GLY A 286 -9.21 -34.50 28.17
C GLY A 286 -8.44 -33.32 27.57
N PRO A 287 -8.30 -33.23 26.24
CA PRO A 287 -7.72 -32.05 25.60
C PRO A 287 -8.65 -30.86 25.85
N PHE A 288 -8.37 -30.09 26.88
CA PHE A 288 -9.06 -28.84 27.12
C PHE A 288 -8.68 -27.85 26.03
N ASN A 289 -9.62 -27.48 25.18
CA ASN A 289 -9.59 -26.13 24.62
C ASN A 289 -9.77 -25.20 25.82
N LYS A 290 -8.75 -24.42 26.19
CA LYS A 290 -8.87 -23.35 27.19
C LYS A 290 -10.01 -22.41 26.78
N VAL A 291 -11.21 -22.61 27.31
CA VAL A 291 -12.32 -21.67 27.17
C VAL A 291 -12.06 -20.54 28.16
N GLY A 292 -11.65 -19.37 27.65
CA GLY A 292 -11.37 -18.19 28.48
C GLY A 292 -10.08 -17.44 28.16
N ASN A 293 -9.19 -17.96 27.32
CA ASN A 293 -8.01 -17.22 26.85
C ASN A 293 -8.37 -16.31 25.64
N THR A 294 -9.46 -15.55 25.71
CA THR A 294 -9.50 -14.34 24.87
C THR A 294 -8.41 -13.42 25.43
N PRO A 295 -7.46 -12.92 24.61
CA PRO A 295 -6.56 -11.90 25.11
C PRO A 295 -7.41 -10.78 25.70
N ASP A 296 -7.15 -10.45 26.97
CA ASP A 296 -7.66 -9.22 27.57
C ASP A 296 -7.25 -8.07 26.62
N ASN A 297 -8.11 -7.05 26.47
CA ASN A 297 -7.96 -5.94 25.51
C ASN A 297 -8.30 -6.25 24.02
N THR A 298 -9.19 -7.20 23.75
CA THR A 298 -9.77 -7.39 22.40
C THR A 298 -11.17 -6.80 22.27
N VAL A 299 -11.48 -6.22 21.12
CA VAL A 299 -12.80 -5.69 20.76
C VAL A 299 -13.35 -6.43 19.55
N PHE A 300 -14.68 -6.51 19.41
CA PHE A 300 -15.29 -7.10 18.22
C PHE A 300 -15.00 -6.25 16.98
N SER A 301 -14.67 -6.92 15.87
CA SER A 301 -14.40 -6.25 14.60
C SER A 301 -15.66 -5.59 14.05
N TRP A 302 -16.82 -6.22 14.23
CA TRP A 302 -18.11 -5.60 13.99
C TRP A 302 -18.63 -4.93 15.28
N PRO A 303 -18.99 -3.64 15.26
CA PRO A 303 -18.84 -2.68 14.15
C PRO A 303 -17.49 -1.92 14.20
N ASN A 304 -16.68 -2.08 15.25
CA ASN A 304 -15.59 -1.16 15.57
C ASN A 304 -14.49 -1.08 14.49
N LEU A 305 -13.93 -2.22 14.10
CA LEU A 305 -12.89 -2.27 13.06
C LEU A 305 -13.46 -1.81 11.72
N PHE A 306 -14.66 -2.27 11.38
CA PHE A 306 -15.30 -1.91 10.12
C PHE A 306 -15.53 -0.40 9.98
N ILE A 307 -16.02 0.25 11.05
CA ILE A 307 -16.19 1.71 11.07
C ILE A 307 -14.83 2.42 10.94
N ALA A 308 -13.79 1.93 11.62
CA ALA A 308 -12.46 2.52 11.53
C ALA A 308 -11.88 2.41 10.11
N GLU A 309 -12.05 1.26 9.45
CA GLU A 309 -11.61 1.07 8.06
C GLU A 309 -12.41 1.91 7.08
N LEU A 310 -13.74 1.97 7.24
CA LEU A 310 -14.61 2.82 6.41
C LEU A 310 -14.26 4.31 6.58
N PHE A 311 -13.94 4.73 7.80
CA PHE A 311 -13.48 6.08 8.07
C PHE A 311 -12.16 6.39 7.35
N VAL A 312 -11.18 5.49 7.43
CA VAL A 312 -9.90 5.65 6.70
C VAL A 312 -10.14 5.69 5.19
N PHE A 313 -11.00 4.83 4.66
CA PHE A 313 -11.37 4.85 3.24
C PHE A 313 -12.02 6.19 2.85
N ALA A 314 -13.01 6.66 3.60
CA ALA A 314 -13.71 7.91 3.33
C ALA A 314 -12.77 9.13 3.37
N VAL A 315 -11.87 9.18 4.35
CA VAL A 315 -10.84 10.23 4.44
C VAL A 315 -9.88 10.15 3.26
N THR A 316 -9.41 8.94 2.90
CA THR A 316 -8.51 8.74 1.75
C THR A 316 -9.17 9.21 0.45
N LEU A 317 -10.42 8.81 0.24
CA LEU A 317 -11.21 9.23 -0.92
C LEU A 317 -11.42 10.75 -0.95
N LEU A 318 -11.76 11.35 0.19
CA LEU A 318 -11.93 12.80 0.29
C LEU A 318 -10.65 13.55 -0.05
N VAL A 319 -9.50 13.13 0.49
CA VAL A 319 -8.19 13.73 0.18
C VAL A 319 -7.87 13.62 -1.31
N ILE A 320 -8.07 12.44 -1.91
CA ILE A 320 -7.83 12.27 -3.35
C ILE A 320 -8.80 13.12 -4.17
N LEU A 321 -10.07 13.21 -3.80
CA LEU A 321 -11.05 14.05 -4.49
C LEU A 321 -10.66 15.52 -4.44
N VAL A 322 -10.31 16.04 -3.25
CA VAL A 322 -9.87 17.43 -3.09
C VAL A 322 -8.64 17.70 -3.94
N ILE A 323 -7.59 16.87 -3.83
CA ILE A 323 -6.37 17.02 -4.64
C ILE A 323 -6.70 16.98 -6.14
N SER A 324 -7.59 16.09 -6.56
CA SER A 324 -7.93 15.91 -7.98
C SER A 324 -8.79 17.04 -8.55
N MET A 325 -9.53 17.74 -7.70
CA MET A 325 -10.29 18.94 -8.06
C MET A 325 -9.41 20.19 -8.06
N THR A 326 -8.38 20.26 -7.21
CA THR A 326 -7.52 21.45 -7.09
C THR A 326 -6.28 21.41 -7.98
N PHE A 327 -5.72 20.22 -8.24
CA PHE A 327 -4.48 20.05 -8.99
C PHE A 327 -4.71 19.14 -10.20
N ASN A 328 -4.55 19.70 -11.39
CA ASN A 328 -4.59 18.91 -12.62
C ASN A 328 -3.33 18.05 -12.75
N ALA A 329 -3.52 16.79 -13.13
CA ALA A 329 -2.43 15.90 -13.45
C ALA A 329 -1.70 16.45 -14.70
N PRO A 330 -0.37 16.60 -14.65
CA PRO A 330 0.38 17.14 -15.78
C PRO A 330 0.21 16.25 -17.02
N LEU A 331 0.19 16.88 -18.19
CA LEU A 331 0.21 16.23 -19.50
C LEU A 331 1.15 17.05 -20.37
N GLU A 332 2.26 16.45 -20.78
CA GLU A 332 3.24 17.15 -21.63
C GLU A 332 2.81 17.13 -23.10
N ALA A 333 3.62 17.75 -23.97
CA ALA A 333 3.46 17.66 -25.42
C ALA A 333 3.45 16.19 -25.92
N PRO A 334 2.84 15.92 -27.09
CA PRO A 334 2.80 14.56 -27.65
C PRO A 334 4.21 14.00 -27.86
N ALA A 335 4.37 12.70 -27.62
CA ALA A 335 5.66 12.03 -27.74
C ALA A 335 6.30 12.24 -29.12
N ASN A 336 7.54 12.73 -29.13
CA ASN A 336 8.36 12.90 -30.31
C ASN A 336 9.69 12.13 -30.13
N PRO A 337 9.85 10.97 -30.81
CA PRO A 337 11.06 10.16 -30.72
C PRO A 337 12.33 10.85 -31.23
N THR A 338 12.24 11.92 -32.01
CA THR A 338 13.40 12.63 -32.55
C THR A 338 13.86 13.80 -31.69
N SER A 339 13.15 14.14 -30.61
CA SER A 339 13.45 15.30 -29.78
C SER A 339 13.34 14.93 -28.29
N PRO A 340 14.37 14.36 -27.67
CA PRO A 340 14.35 14.02 -26.24
C PRO A 340 14.28 15.27 -25.36
N PRO A 341 13.47 15.28 -24.28
CA PRO A 341 13.49 16.36 -23.30
C PRO A 341 14.82 16.37 -22.54
N ASN A 342 15.32 17.56 -22.22
CA ASN A 342 16.59 17.74 -21.53
C ASN A 342 16.43 18.66 -20.29
N PRO A 343 16.53 18.14 -19.05
CA PRO A 343 16.73 16.74 -18.68
C PRO A 343 15.43 15.91 -18.72
N SER A 344 15.53 14.63 -19.11
CA SER A 344 14.44 13.66 -18.98
C SER A 344 14.41 13.07 -17.57
N LYS A 345 13.50 13.53 -16.71
CA LYS A 345 13.39 13.08 -15.31
C LYS A 345 12.38 11.94 -15.15
N ALA A 346 12.78 10.90 -14.44
CA ALA A 346 11.88 9.83 -14.02
C ALA A 346 10.88 10.34 -12.96
N PRO A 347 9.78 9.60 -12.71
CA PRO A 347 8.91 9.88 -11.58
C PRO A 347 9.67 9.91 -10.25
N TRP A 348 9.18 10.69 -9.28
CA TRP A 348 9.89 10.94 -8.02
C TRP A 348 10.34 9.67 -7.28
N TYR A 349 9.54 8.60 -7.31
CA TYR A 349 9.85 7.32 -6.67
C TYR A 349 10.91 6.48 -7.43
N PHE A 350 11.32 6.90 -8.63
CA PHE A 350 12.43 6.33 -9.39
C PHE A 350 13.61 7.29 -9.54
N LEU A 351 13.49 8.57 -9.15
CA LEU A 351 14.59 9.53 -9.26
C LEU A 351 15.84 9.12 -8.49
N GLY A 352 15.68 8.51 -7.30
CA GLY A 352 16.82 7.99 -6.55
C GLY A 352 17.57 6.89 -7.31
N LEU A 353 16.86 6.05 -8.08
CA LEU A 353 17.47 5.05 -8.96
C LEU A 353 18.17 5.72 -10.15
N GLN A 354 17.49 6.66 -10.81
CA GLN A 354 18.04 7.38 -11.96
C GLN A 354 19.32 8.15 -11.59
N GLU A 355 19.36 8.73 -10.40
CA GLU A 355 20.55 9.40 -9.89
C GLU A 355 21.73 8.43 -9.75
N MET A 356 21.53 7.23 -9.20
CA MET A 356 22.58 6.21 -9.15
C MET A 356 23.01 5.73 -10.54
N VAL A 357 22.06 5.59 -11.47
CA VAL A 357 22.32 5.21 -12.87
C VAL A 357 23.25 6.20 -13.57
N SER A 358 23.19 7.49 -13.20
CA SER A 358 24.07 8.52 -13.77
C SER A 358 25.56 8.28 -13.47
N TYR A 359 25.88 7.55 -12.39
CA TYR A 359 27.25 7.17 -12.04
C TYR A 359 27.63 5.80 -12.60
N SER A 360 26.71 4.84 -12.56
CA SER A 360 26.90 3.51 -13.14
C SER A 360 25.56 2.89 -13.52
N ALA A 361 25.34 2.68 -14.82
CA ALA A 361 24.08 2.14 -15.31
C ALA A 361 23.76 0.76 -14.73
N PHE A 362 24.75 -0.13 -14.66
CA PHE A 362 24.58 -1.45 -14.07
C PHE A 362 24.31 -1.38 -12.56
N TRP A 363 25.20 -0.74 -11.78
CA TRP A 363 25.06 -0.75 -10.32
C TRP A 363 23.85 0.04 -9.84
N GLY A 364 23.60 1.21 -10.40
CA GLY A 364 22.47 2.05 -10.01
C GLY A 364 21.13 1.51 -10.48
N GLY A 365 21.11 0.89 -11.67
CA GLY A 365 19.89 0.44 -12.31
C GLY A 365 19.46 -0.98 -11.97
N VAL A 366 20.42 -1.88 -11.76
CA VAL A 366 20.18 -3.31 -11.58
C VAL A 366 20.81 -3.82 -10.28
N GLY A 367 22.10 -3.60 -10.08
CA GLY A 367 22.87 -4.22 -9.00
C GLY A 367 22.35 -3.86 -7.61
N VAL A 368 22.39 -2.57 -7.25
CA VAL A 368 21.95 -2.09 -5.94
C VAL A 368 20.46 -2.39 -5.69
N PRO A 369 19.53 -2.09 -6.62
CA PRO A 369 18.11 -2.42 -6.41
C PRO A 369 17.86 -3.91 -6.19
N THR A 370 18.54 -4.78 -6.96
CA THR A 370 18.42 -6.24 -6.80
C THR A 370 18.92 -6.70 -5.43
N ILE A 371 20.07 -6.19 -4.99
CA ILE A 371 20.61 -6.49 -3.66
C ILE A 371 19.64 -6.02 -2.56
N MET A 372 19.06 -4.82 -2.69
CA MET A 372 18.09 -4.30 -1.73
C MET A 372 16.83 -5.18 -1.66
N VAL A 373 16.28 -5.60 -2.80
CA VAL A 373 15.11 -6.48 -2.85
C VAL A 373 15.42 -7.84 -2.23
N ILE A 374 16.56 -8.45 -2.57
CA ILE A 374 17.00 -9.73 -1.98
C ILE A 374 17.19 -9.58 -0.48
N ALA A 375 17.83 -8.49 -0.02
CA ALA A 375 18.03 -8.22 1.40
C ALA A 375 16.69 -8.07 2.13
N LEU A 376 15.70 -7.37 1.55
CA LEU A 376 14.36 -7.28 2.10
C LEU A 376 13.68 -8.66 2.17
N ILE A 377 13.72 -9.46 1.11
CA ILE A 377 13.11 -10.81 1.10
C ILE A 377 13.74 -11.71 2.16
N LEU A 378 15.06 -11.66 2.30
CA LEU A 378 15.79 -12.54 3.21
C LEU A 378 15.80 -12.04 4.67
N LEU A 379 15.54 -10.76 4.90
CA LEU A 379 15.54 -10.10 6.21
C LEU A 379 14.88 -10.91 7.33
N PRO A 380 13.61 -11.37 7.22
CA PRO A 380 12.94 -12.09 8.31
C PRO A 380 13.61 -13.43 8.65
N TYR A 381 14.33 -14.04 7.71
CA TYR A 381 14.98 -15.34 7.90
C TYR A 381 16.32 -15.23 8.62
N PHE A 382 16.96 -14.07 8.58
CA PHE A 382 18.17 -13.74 9.33
C PHE A 382 17.86 -13.09 10.69
N ASP A 383 16.88 -12.18 10.76
CA ASP A 383 16.49 -11.49 12.00
C ASP A 383 15.38 -12.24 12.77
N ARG A 384 15.74 -13.42 13.32
CA ARG A 384 14.79 -14.35 13.97
C ARG A 384 14.41 -13.99 15.41
N GLY A 385 15.17 -13.11 16.08
CA GLY A 385 14.97 -12.80 17.49
C GLY A 385 13.65 -12.06 17.75
N GLN A 386 12.87 -12.46 18.76
CA GLN A 386 11.55 -11.88 19.04
C GLN A 386 11.60 -10.55 19.83
N ASN A 387 12.80 -10.10 20.22
CA ASN A 387 12.96 -8.91 21.03
C ASN A 387 12.55 -7.64 20.26
N GLY A 388 11.70 -6.82 20.87
CA GLY A 388 11.25 -5.55 20.31
C GLY A 388 10.20 -5.65 19.20
N VAL A 389 9.59 -6.82 18.98
CA VAL A 389 8.47 -6.96 18.03
C VAL A 389 7.31 -6.09 18.49
N GLY A 390 6.75 -5.34 17.54
CA GLY A 390 5.64 -4.45 17.76
C GLY A 390 6.00 -3.16 18.50
N VAL A 391 7.26 -2.90 18.83
CA VAL A 391 7.72 -1.65 19.47
C VAL A 391 8.44 -0.79 18.45
N TRP A 392 8.05 0.49 18.37
CA TRP A 392 8.74 1.47 17.51
C TRP A 392 10.16 1.69 18.01
N PHE A 393 11.14 1.66 17.09
CA PHE A 393 12.54 1.99 17.36
C PHE A 393 13.15 1.22 18.55
N SER A 394 12.87 -0.08 18.65
CA SER A 394 13.40 -0.92 19.72
C SER A 394 14.94 -0.87 19.79
N ARG A 395 15.48 -0.67 21.00
CA ARG A 395 16.93 -0.67 21.30
C ARG A 395 17.60 -1.98 20.89
N HIS A 396 16.90 -3.10 20.99
CA HIS A 396 17.40 -4.42 20.58
C HIS A 396 17.62 -4.54 19.07
N ARG A 397 17.09 -3.61 18.28
CA ARG A 397 17.19 -3.58 16.81
C ARG A 397 17.91 -2.34 16.31
N LEU A 398 18.61 -1.61 17.18
CA LEU A 398 19.19 -0.31 16.87
C LEU A 398 20.09 -0.34 15.63
N LEU A 399 20.96 -1.36 15.50
CA LEU A 399 21.82 -1.51 14.33
C LEU A 399 21.01 -1.63 13.02
N ALA A 400 20.01 -2.51 12.99
CA ALA A 400 19.16 -2.69 11.82
C ALA A 400 18.35 -1.42 11.49
N VAL A 401 17.86 -0.73 12.53
CA VAL A 401 17.14 0.55 12.41
C VAL A 401 18.04 1.64 11.84
N ILE A 402 19.29 1.75 12.31
CA ILE A 402 20.27 2.72 11.82
C ILE A 402 20.59 2.44 10.35
N ILE A 403 20.95 1.20 10.00
CA ILE A 403 21.30 0.83 8.62
C ILE A 403 20.14 1.14 7.67
N PHE A 404 18.93 0.70 8.00
CA PHE A 404 17.75 0.94 7.17
C PHE A 404 17.44 2.44 7.04
N THR A 405 17.52 3.18 8.13
CA THR A 405 17.25 4.64 8.12
C THR A 405 18.30 5.37 7.30
N THR A 406 19.58 5.00 7.40
CA THR A 406 20.65 5.57 6.59
C THR A 406 20.41 5.32 5.10
N LEU A 407 20.06 4.07 4.71
CA LEU A 407 19.73 3.76 3.31
C LEU A 407 18.51 4.55 2.81
N LEU A 408 17.48 4.69 3.63
CA LEU A 408 16.29 5.47 3.31
C LEU A 408 16.62 6.96 3.12
N VAL A 409 17.43 7.53 4.01
CA VAL A 409 17.86 8.93 3.95
C VAL A 409 18.75 9.17 2.73
N ILE A 410 19.69 8.28 2.42
CA ILE A 410 20.51 8.36 1.20
C ILE A 410 19.62 8.36 -0.04
N ASN A 411 18.65 7.43 -0.10
CA ASN A 411 17.71 7.39 -1.22
C ASN A 411 16.90 8.69 -1.33
N LEU A 412 16.42 9.25 -0.22
CA LEU A 412 15.70 10.51 -0.21
C LEU A 412 16.59 11.68 -0.67
N ILE A 413 17.86 11.72 -0.26
CA ILE A 413 18.84 12.70 -0.72
C ILE A 413 19.01 12.60 -2.23
N PHE A 414 19.15 11.40 -2.79
CA PHE A 414 19.23 11.22 -4.25
C PHE A 414 17.96 11.66 -4.97
N VAL A 415 16.77 11.40 -4.41
CA VAL A 415 15.51 11.92 -4.95
C VAL A 415 15.51 13.45 -4.94
N ILE A 416 15.96 14.09 -3.86
CA ILE A 416 16.05 15.56 -3.74
C ILE A 416 17.05 16.12 -4.76
N ILE A 417 18.24 15.52 -4.88
CA ILE A 417 19.25 15.90 -5.88
C ILE A 417 18.67 15.79 -7.30
N GLY A 418 18.10 14.64 -7.65
CA GLY A 418 17.47 14.43 -8.96
C GLY A 418 16.32 15.39 -9.25
N THR A 419 15.54 15.75 -8.23
CA THR A 419 14.40 16.65 -8.38
C THR A 419 14.86 18.09 -8.61
N PHE A 420 15.71 18.62 -7.72
CA PHE A 420 15.98 20.06 -7.67
C PHE A 420 17.35 20.44 -8.26
N PHE A 421 18.36 19.60 -8.12
CA PHE A 421 19.75 19.94 -8.42
C PHE A 421 20.27 19.36 -9.74
N ARG A 422 19.44 18.64 -10.50
CA ARG A 422 19.77 18.14 -11.85
C ARG A 422 19.12 18.99 -12.94
N GLY A 423 19.95 19.58 -13.79
CA GLY A 423 19.58 20.44 -14.92
C GLY A 423 19.94 19.83 -16.29
N PRO A 424 20.13 20.64 -17.34
CA PRO A 424 20.46 20.17 -18.68
C PRO A 424 21.68 19.22 -18.68
N ASN A 425 21.61 18.18 -19.51
CA ASN A 425 22.60 17.11 -19.63
C ASN A 425 22.87 16.34 -18.33
N TRP A 426 21.87 16.30 -17.42
CA TRP A 426 22.02 15.76 -16.07
C TRP A 426 23.12 16.47 -15.26
N GLY A 427 23.49 17.69 -15.64
CA GLY A 427 24.48 18.52 -14.94
C GLY A 427 23.95 18.97 -13.58
N PHE A 428 24.86 19.17 -12.64
CA PHE A 428 24.51 19.74 -11.33
C PHE A 428 24.21 21.23 -11.49
N ILE A 429 23.07 21.67 -10.97
CA ILE A 429 22.65 23.06 -10.97
C ILE A 429 22.30 23.51 -9.55
N ILE A 430 22.52 24.78 -9.27
CA ILE A 430 22.06 25.42 -8.04
C ILE A 430 20.71 26.09 -8.36
N PRO A 431 19.58 25.64 -7.75
CA PRO A 431 18.24 26.05 -8.18
C PRO A 431 18.00 27.57 -8.17
N TRP A 432 18.64 28.29 -7.25
CA TRP A 432 18.45 29.72 -7.02
C TRP A 432 19.47 30.62 -7.74
N GLU A 433 20.42 30.05 -8.48
CA GLU A 433 21.42 30.81 -9.28
C GLU A 433 21.09 30.83 -10.78
N GLN A 434 19.98 30.22 -11.19
CA GLN A 434 19.51 30.27 -12.57
C GLN A 434 18.97 31.68 -12.85
N PRO A 435 19.46 32.41 -13.87
CA PRO A 435 18.77 33.60 -14.36
C PRO A 435 17.33 33.19 -14.74
N ALA A 436 16.35 33.99 -14.33
CA ALA A 436 14.96 33.76 -14.71
C ALA A 436 14.89 33.55 -16.23
N ALA A 437 14.48 32.35 -16.66
CA ALA A 437 14.25 32.07 -18.06
C ALA A 437 12.96 32.78 -18.50
N HIS A 438 13.03 34.10 -18.69
CA HIS A 438 12.00 34.92 -19.32
C HIS A 438 12.62 35.98 -20.23
N GLY A 439 12.30 35.87 -21.53
CA GLY A 439 12.07 37.04 -22.37
C GLY A 439 12.98 37.25 -23.58
N SER A 440 12.81 36.46 -24.64
CA SER A 440 13.00 36.97 -26.01
C SER A 440 12.20 36.17 -27.05
N ALA A 441 10.88 36.16 -26.90
CA ALA A 441 10.01 36.19 -28.07
C ALA A 441 9.75 37.68 -28.38
N THR A 442 10.75 38.36 -28.93
CA THR A 442 10.54 39.68 -29.54
C THR A 442 10.03 39.47 -30.94
N ALA A 443 8.82 39.97 -31.18
CA ALA A 443 8.24 40.24 -32.48
C ALA A 443 9.26 40.91 -33.42
N GLY A 444 9.22 40.52 -34.70
CA GLY A 444 10.03 41.13 -35.75
C GLY A 444 9.75 40.52 -37.12
N HIS A 445 8.66 41.00 -37.74
CA HIS A 445 8.29 40.99 -39.16
C HIS A 445 8.08 39.67 -39.92
#